data_AF-A0A8H6TDW5-F1
#
_entry.id   AF-A0A8H6TDW5-F1
#
_cell.length_a   1.000
_cell.length_b   1.000
_cell.length_c   1.000
_cell.angle_alpha   90.00
_cell.angle_beta   90.00
_cell.angle_gamma   90.00
#
_symmetry.space_group_name_H-M   'P 1'
#
loop_
_entity.id
_entity.type
_entity.pdbx_description
1 polymer ?
#
loop_
_entity_poly.entity_id
_entity_poly.type
_entity_poly.pdbx_seq_one_letter_code
_entity_poly.pdbx_strand_id
1 'polypeptide(L)'
;MSCDDEGPVIPSQCLELRMYRWRRSRNRWQRLAEDYNIENEQVPTSFQLVTWNVSFDAPLVGPRMNECLRYLEEDVFKCVDGEAPEPCVVCLQEVHVAAVGTILANPWVREHFLLTPADTNKWPIDALYGNITLVEKSIPVEKAHILQFGSSSMHRTGLIVDVRLEAPKPHDYDVILRVVNTHLESLRYGDDIRPGQLKLLSKFLKGAGVRGGLIAGDMNPIGPLDAGLPASLGLKDAWRKGDKDSSGFTWGEQPKTEYPAGRFDKILYLPRKGYRVDPPERIGVGLKLHNERLQNAIWTSDHYGLLTTVHVQR
;
A
#
# COMPACT_ATOMS: atom_id res chain seq x y z
N MET A 1 19.17 -17.55 -30.27
CA MET A 1 18.72 -18.70 -29.45
C MET A 1 17.73 -18.14 -28.45
N SER A 2 16.44 -18.41 -28.67
CA SER A 2 15.37 -18.01 -27.77
C SER A 2 15.44 -18.92 -26.54
N CYS A 3 15.76 -18.33 -25.39
CA CYS A 3 15.51 -19.00 -24.12
C CYS A 3 14.04 -18.75 -23.80
N ASP A 4 13.33 -19.85 -23.65
CA ASP A 4 11.89 -19.99 -23.50
C ASP A 4 11.25 -18.95 -22.57
N ASP A 5 10.29 -18.18 -23.12
CA ASP A 5 9.33 -17.35 -22.38
C ASP A 5 8.23 -18.27 -21.81
N GLU A 6 8.63 -19.33 -21.09
CA GLU A 6 7.68 -20.13 -20.32
C GLU A 6 7.29 -19.32 -19.08
N GLY A 7 6.08 -18.77 -19.12
CA GLY A 7 5.47 -18.12 -17.97
C GLY A 7 5.43 -19.03 -16.73
N PRO A 8 5.05 -18.49 -15.56
CA PRO A 8 5.05 -19.29 -14.34
C PRO A 8 4.15 -20.53 -14.50
N VAL A 9 4.62 -21.66 -13.96
CA VAL A 9 3.90 -22.96 -13.97
C VAL A 9 2.47 -22.81 -13.43
N ILE A 10 2.31 -21.97 -12.41
CA ILE A 10 1.00 -21.51 -11.93
C ILE A 10 0.73 -20.14 -12.55
N PRO A 11 -0.38 -19.95 -13.29
CA PRO A 11 -0.71 -18.66 -13.89
C PRO A 11 -1.08 -17.64 -12.80
N SER A 12 -0.68 -16.38 -13.01
CA SER A 12 -1.15 -15.28 -12.16
C SER A 12 -2.64 -15.03 -12.39
N GLN A 13 -3.38 -14.72 -11.32
CA GLN A 13 -4.83 -14.49 -11.39
C GLN A 13 -5.16 -13.07 -10.95
N CYS A 14 -5.96 -12.36 -11.76
CA CYS A 14 -6.46 -11.04 -11.42
C CYS A 14 -7.95 -11.15 -11.07
N LEU A 15 -8.29 -10.90 -9.81
CA LEU A 15 -9.64 -11.00 -9.30
C LEU A 15 -10.17 -9.61 -8.98
N GLU A 16 -11.41 -9.33 -9.37
CA GLU A 16 -12.08 -8.09 -8.95
C GLU A 16 -12.25 -8.07 -7.43
N LEU A 17 -12.01 -6.92 -6.80
CA LEU A 17 -12.31 -6.66 -5.39
C LEU A 17 -13.48 -5.71 -5.26
N ARG A 18 -14.21 -5.85 -4.15
CA ARG A 18 -15.22 -4.87 -3.75
C ARG A 18 -14.63 -3.96 -2.69
N MET A 19 -14.96 -2.68 -2.76
CA MET A 19 -14.73 -1.73 -1.68
C MET A 19 -15.83 -1.91 -0.63
N TYR A 20 -15.49 -1.64 0.63
CA TYR A 20 -16.43 -1.71 1.74
C TYR A 20 -16.43 -0.42 2.53
N ARG A 21 -17.62 -0.01 2.98
CA ARG A 21 -17.81 1.08 3.92
C ARG A 21 -18.52 0.60 5.17
N TRP A 22 -18.16 1.15 6.31
CA TRP A 22 -18.95 0.96 7.52
C TRP A 22 -20.26 1.76 7.42
N ARG A 23 -21.39 1.13 7.74
CA ARG A 23 -22.68 1.81 7.88
C ARG A 23 -23.09 1.87 9.34
N ARG A 24 -22.96 3.05 9.95
CA ARG A 24 -23.37 3.33 11.34
C ARG A 24 -24.79 2.84 11.64
N SER A 25 -25.76 3.17 10.77
CA SER A 25 -27.17 2.81 10.96
C SER A 25 -27.46 1.31 10.95
N ARG A 26 -26.55 0.48 10.43
CA ARG A 26 -26.68 -0.98 10.36
C ARG A 26 -25.65 -1.72 11.19
N ASN A 27 -24.75 -0.99 11.87
CA ASN A 27 -23.64 -1.52 12.65
C ASN A 27 -22.86 -2.64 11.91
N ARG A 28 -22.60 -2.46 10.60
CA ARG A 28 -21.92 -3.45 9.77
C ARG A 28 -21.14 -2.83 8.61
N TRP A 29 -20.12 -3.55 8.16
CA TRP A 29 -19.49 -3.30 6.87
C TRP A 29 -20.44 -3.68 5.74
N GLN A 30 -20.57 -2.80 4.75
CA GLN A 30 -21.39 -3.05 3.57
C GLN A 30 -20.56 -2.80 2.32
N ARG A 31 -20.73 -3.67 1.32
CA ARG A 31 -20.20 -3.46 -0.02
C ARG A 31 -20.62 -2.08 -0.52
N LEU A 32 -19.66 -1.40 -1.12
CA LEU A 32 -19.88 -0.14 -1.80
C LEU A 32 -20.84 -0.36 -2.97
N ALA A 33 -21.77 0.57 -3.17
CA ALA A 33 -22.58 0.57 -4.39
C ALA A 33 -21.71 1.03 -5.56
N GLU A 34 -22.02 0.59 -6.77
CA GLU A 34 -21.19 0.89 -7.96
C GLU A 34 -21.15 2.39 -8.29
N ASP A 35 -22.16 3.15 -7.85
CA ASP A 35 -22.32 4.59 -8.03
C ASP A 35 -21.85 5.45 -6.85
N TYR A 36 -21.26 4.83 -5.82
CA TYR A 36 -20.91 5.55 -4.59
C TYR A 36 -19.85 6.64 -4.83
N ASN A 37 -20.18 7.88 -4.43
CA ASN A 37 -19.35 9.07 -4.59
C ASN A 37 -18.98 9.43 -6.04
N ILE A 38 -19.63 8.81 -7.05
CA ILE A 38 -19.47 9.25 -8.45
C ILE A 38 -20.03 10.67 -8.65
N GLU A 39 -21.07 11.02 -7.90
CA GLU A 39 -21.73 12.33 -7.93
C GLU A 39 -21.16 13.32 -6.90
N ASN A 40 -20.06 12.99 -6.21
CA ASN A 40 -19.46 13.91 -5.24
C ASN A 40 -18.90 15.15 -5.98
N GLU A 41 -19.49 16.32 -5.75
CA GLU A 41 -19.08 17.58 -6.39
C GLU A 41 -17.70 18.06 -5.95
N GLN A 42 -17.18 17.56 -4.81
CA GLN A 42 -15.86 17.90 -4.28
C GLN A 42 -14.93 16.70 -4.39
N VAL A 43 -14.27 16.58 -5.55
CA VAL A 43 -13.23 15.58 -5.79
C VAL A 43 -11.86 16.22 -5.46
N PRO A 44 -10.98 15.56 -4.69
CA PRO A 44 -9.73 16.17 -4.29
C PRO A 44 -8.75 16.30 -5.47
N THR A 45 -7.91 17.33 -5.45
CA THR A 45 -6.84 17.54 -6.45
C THR A 45 -5.52 16.88 -6.06
N SER A 46 -5.41 16.39 -4.83
CA SER A 46 -4.25 15.69 -4.28
C SER A 46 -4.69 14.73 -3.18
N PHE A 47 -3.84 13.74 -2.90
CA PHE A 47 -4.02 12.87 -1.74
C PHE A 47 -2.67 12.50 -1.11
N GLN A 48 -2.67 12.23 0.19
CA GLN A 48 -1.53 11.64 0.89
C GLN A 48 -1.50 10.13 0.70
N LEU A 49 -0.32 9.56 0.44
CA LEU A 49 -0.12 8.12 0.32
C LEU A 49 0.79 7.63 1.43
N VAL A 50 0.28 6.73 2.25
CA VAL A 50 1.07 5.95 3.22
C VAL A 50 1.31 4.57 2.67
N THR A 51 2.54 4.05 2.82
CA THR A 51 2.83 2.62 2.67
C THR A 51 3.61 2.09 3.86
N TRP A 52 3.21 0.95 4.40
CA TRP A 52 3.84 0.39 5.59
C TRP A 52 3.67 -1.14 5.69
N ASN A 53 4.79 -1.85 5.74
CA ASN A 53 4.83 -3.23 6.21
C ASN A 53 4.63 -3.23 7.74
N VAL A 54 3.63 -3.98 8.23
CA VAL A 54 3.24 -4.01 9.66
C VAL A 54 3.62 -5.31 10.38
N SER A 55 4.58 -6.07 9.81
CA SER A 55 5.24 -7.25 10.39
C SER A 55 4.26 -8.32 10.86
N PHE A 56 3.85 -9.26 9.99
CA PHE A 56 2.79 -10.21 10.33
C PHE A 56 3.19 -11.20 11.43
N ASP A 57 4.49 -11.46 11.55
CA ASP A 57 5.08 -12.53 12.36
C ASP A 57 5.38 -12.12 13.81
N ALA A 58 5.39 -10.83 14.10
CA ALA A 58 5.63 -10.31 15.45
C ALA A 58 4.42 -10.55 16.38
N PRO A 59 4.65 -10.78 17.69
CA PRO A 59 3.60 -11.08 18.66
C PRO A 59 2.60 -9.92 18.84
N LEU A 60 1.49 -10.19 19.52
CA LEU A 60 0.45 -9.20 19.83
C LEU A 60 -0.07 -8.47 18.58
N VAL A 61 -0.33 -9.23 17.52
CA VAL A 61 -0.83 -8.77 16.21
C VAL A 61 -1.93 -7.69 16.31
N GLY A 62 -3.01 -7.96 17.06
CA GLY A 62 -4.11 -7.00 17.22
C GLY A 62 -3.68 -5.71 17.94
N PRO A 63 -3.12 -5.78 19.17
CA PRO A 63 -2.61 -4.60 19.87
C PRO A 63 -1.60 -3.77 19.06
N ARG A 64 -0.65 -4.39 18.35
CA ARG A 64 0.29 -3.66 17.48
C ARG A 64 -0.43 -2.96 16.33
N MET A 65 -1.38 -3.63 15.68
CA MET A 65 -2.16 -3.04 14.60
C MET A 65 -2.96 -1.82 15.08
N ASN A 66 -3.59 -1.90 16.26
CA ASN A 66 -4.27 -0.74 16.84
C ASN A 66 -3.30 0.43 17.12
N GLU A 67 -2.11 0.13 17.63
CA GLU A 67 -1.09 1.16 17.86
C GLU A 67 -0.60 1.79 16.55
N CYS A 68 -0.42 1.01 15.48
CA CYS A 68 -0.12 1.54 14.15
C CYS A 68 -1.23 2.48 13.66
N LEU A 69 -2.50 2.07 13.79
CA LEU A 69 -3.64 2.90 13.36
C LEU A 69 -3.77 4.18 14.19
N ARG A 70 -3.57 4.11 15.51
CA ARG A 70 -3.56 5.27 16.41
C ARG A 70 -2.44 6.24 16.03
N TYR A 71 -1.23 5.74 15.78
CA TYR A 71 -0.12 6.56 15.32
C TYR A 71 -0.41 7.22 13.96
N LEU A 72 -1.04 6.51 13.03
CA LEU A 72 -1.46 7.12 11.75
C LEU A 72 -2.47 8.25 11.99
N GLU A 73 -3.48 8.03 12.82
CA GLU A 73 -4.51 9.01 13.17
C GLU A 73 -3.91 10.26 13.84
N GLU A 74 -3.18 10.08 14.94
CA GLU A 74 -2.77 11.16 15.84
C GLU A 74 -1.46 11.84 15.42
N ASP A 75 -0.47 11.08 14.95
CA ASP A 75 0.89 11.60 14.73
C ASP A 75 1.16 11.91 13.25
N VAL A 76 0.67 11.06 12.35
CA VAL A 76 0.91 11.18 10.90
C VAL A 76 -0.09 12.13 10.26
N PHE A 77 -1.38 11.82 10.38
CA PHE A 77 -2.46 12.65 9.84
C PHE A 77 -2.87 13.79 10.76
N LYS A 78 -2.47 13.73 12.05
CA LYS A 78 -2.74 14.78 13.04
C LYS A 78 -4.22 15.13 13.13
N CYS A 79 -5.06 14.10 13.10
CA CYS A 79 -6.50 14.27 13.20
C CYS A 79 -6.82 14.88 14.56
N VAL A 80 -7.67 15.90 14.56
CA VAL A 80 -8.34 16.35 15.79
C VAL A 80 -9.44 15.35 16.11
N ASP A 81 -9.74 15.11 17.38
CA ASP A 81 -10.75 14.14 17.83
C ASP A 81 -12.07 14.24 17.02
N GLY A 82 -12.35 13.19 16.24
CA GLY A 82 -13.56 13.07 15.43
C GLY A 82 -13.52 13.74 14.05
N GLU A 83 -12.42 14.41 13.69
CA GLU A 83 -12.21 14.97 12.36
C GLU A 83 -11.61 13.92 11.40
N ALA A 84 -12.00 14.04 10.12
CA ALA A 84 -11.42 13.20 9.08
C ALA A 84 -9.97 13.64 8.77
N PRO A 85 -9.07 12.71 8.42
CA PRO A 85 -7.80 13.09 7.84
C PRO A 85 -8.04 13.80 6.50
N GLU A 86 -7.05 14.59 6.07
CA GLU A 86 -6.97 15.04 4.66
C GLU A 86 -7.06 13.84 3.71
N PRO A 87 -7.49 14.03 2.44
CA PRO A 87 -7.65 12.95 1.49
C PRO A 87 -6.42 12.04 1.45
N CYS A 88 -6.57 10.77 1.81
CA CYS A 88 -5.43 9.86 1.90
C CYS A 88 -5.74 8.41 1.48
N VAL A 89 -4.68 7.70 1.11
CA VAL A 89 -4.67 6.27 0.81
C VAL A 89 -3.59 5.61 1.67
N VAL A 90 -3.96 4.55 2.39
CA VAL A 90 -3.05 3.81 3.27
C VAL A 90 -2.88 2.39 2.72
N CYS A 91 -1.65 2.05 2.36
CA CYS A 91 -1.25 0.74 1.85
C CYS A 91 -0.53 -0.05 2.96
N LEU A 92 -1.18 -1.07 3.50
CA LEU A 92 -0.58 -1.96 4.50
C LEU A 92 -0.15 -3.28 3.87
N GLN A 93 1.07 -3.71 4.16
CA GLN A 93 1.62 -5.02 3.81
C GLN A 93 1.80 -5.87 5.06
N GLU A 94 1.88 -7.19 4.92
CA GLU A 94 2.01 -8.11 6.07
C GLU A 94 0.91 -7.95 7.13
N VAL A 95 -0.32 -7.68 6.69
CA VAL A 95 -1.47 -7.74 7.59
C VAL A 95 -1.76 -9.21 7.88
N HIS A 96 -1.45 -9.66 9.09
CA HIS A 96 -1.80 -11.01 9.55
C HIS A 96 -3.33 -11.22 9.54
N VAL A 97 -3.81 -12.43 9.25
CA VAL A 97 -5.26 -12.75 9.21
C VAL A 97 -6.00 -12.33 10.49
N ALA A 98 -5.35 -12.48 11.65
CA ALA A 98 -5.91 -12.08 12.95
C ALA A 98 -6.02 -10.56 13.16
N ALA A 99 -5.25 -9.74 12.43
CA ALA A 99 -5.33 -8.27 12.50
C ALA A 99 -6.51 -7.70 11.68
N VAL A 100 -7.05 -8.47 10.73
CA VAL A 100 -8.17 -8.00 9.87
C VAL A 100 -9.36 -7.60 10.73
N GLY A 101 -9.71 -8.41 11.74
CA GLY A 101 -10.77 -8.09 12.69
C GLY A 101 -10.49 -6.81 13.49
N THR A 102 -9.23 -6.55 13.85
CA THR A 102 -8.81 -5.32 14.53
C THR A 102 -9.03 -4.09 13.65
N ILE A 103 -8.58 -4.12 12.40
CA ILE A 103 -8.78 -3.02 11.43
C ILE A 103 -10.27 -2.76 11.22
N LEU A 104 -11.06 -3.82 11.02
CA LEU A 104 -12.50 -3.71 10.82
C LEU A 104 -13.26 -3.23 12.07
N ALA A 105 -12.67 -3.36 13.26
CA ALA A 105 -13.24 -2.91 14.53
C ALA A 105 -12.82 -1.50 14.94
N ASN A 106 -11.72 -0.99 14.37
CA ASN A 106 -11.16 0.30 14.73
C ASN A 106 -12.15 1.46 14.40
N PRO A 107 -12.49 2.32 15.39
CA PRO A 107 -13.45 3.40 15.21
C PRO A 107 -13.06 4.41 14.12
N TRP A 108 -11.79 4.84 14.09
CA TRP A 108 -11.27 5.78 13.10
C TRP A 108 -11.36 5.21 11.68
N VAL A 109 -10.98 3.94 11.50
CA VAL A 109 -11.11 3.24 10.20
C VAL A 109 -12.57 3.16 9.76
N ARG A 110 -13.48 2.75 10.66
CA ARG A 110 -14.93 2.69 10.37
C ARG A 110 -15.46 4.05 9.94
N GLU A 111 -14.99 5.10 10.59
CA GLU A 111 -15.53 6.43 10.40
C GLU A 111 -15.06 7.10 9.12
N HIS A 112 -13.78 6.97 8.77
CA HIS A 112 -13.20 7.81 7.73
C HIS A 112 -12.81 7.05 6.46
N PHE A 113 -12.78 5.71 6.49
CA PHE A 113 -12.23 4.94 5.38
C PHE A 113 -13.24 4.02 4.67
N LEU A 114 -13.03 3.91 3.37
CA LEU A 114 -13.33 2.74 2.57
C LEU A 114 -12.15 1.77 2.69
N LEU A 115 -12.39 0.46 2.59
CA LEU A 115 -11.29 -0.51 2.58
C LEU A 115 -11.51 -1.69 1.65
N THR A 116 -10.39 -2.30 1.26
CA THR A 116 -10.38 -3.57 0.56
C THR A 116 -9.06 -4.34 0.78
N PRO A 117 -9.11 -5.69 0.86
CA PRO A 117 -10.31 -6.49 1.05
C PRO A 117 -10.84 -6.38 2.51
N ALA A 118 -12.13 -6.65 2.71
CA ALA A 118 -12.75 -6.70 4.06
C ALA A 118 -12.75 -8.10 4.68
N ASP A 119 -12.21 -9.09 3.97
CA ASP A 119 -12.02 -10.47 4.40
C ASP A 119 -10.82 -11.06 3.63
N THR A 120 -10.44 -12.28 3.95
CA THR A 120 -9.26 -12.95 3.37
C THR A 120 -9.62 -13.92 2.24
N ASN A 121 -10.88 -13.98 1.81
CA ASN A 121 -11.35 -15.01 0.87
C ASN A 121 -10.71 -14.92 -0.52
N LYS A 122 -10.18 -13.75 -0.87
CA LYS A 122 -9.50 -13.49 -2.15
C LYS A 122 -7.98 -13.37 -2.01
N TRP A 123 -7.43 -13.60 -0.82
CA TRP A 123 -6.00 -13.86 -0.68
C TRP A 123 -5.66 -15.23 -1.30
N PRO A 124 -4.38 -15.49 -1.62
CA PRO A 124 -3.98 -16.83 -2.02
C PRO A 124 -4.39 -17.86 -0.96
N ILE A 125 -4.67 -19.08 -1.41
CA ILE A 125 -5.05 -20.19 -0.53
C ILE A 125 -3.95 -20.39 0.53
N ASP A 126 -4.35 -20.66 1.77
CA ASP A 126 -3.47 -20.87 2.93
C ASP A 126 -2.60 -19.66 3.36
N ALA A 127 -2.85 -18.47 2.81
CA ALA A 127 -2.14 -17.26 3.22
C ALA A 127 -2.46 -16.87 4.69
N LEU A 128 -1.41 -16.75 5.51
CA LEU A 128 -1.50 -16.28 6.91
C LEU A 128 -1.45 -14.76 7.05
N TYR A 129 -1.11 -14.07 5.96
CA TYR A 129 -1.04 -12.62 5.88
C TYR A 129 -1.31 -12.16 4.44
N GLY A 130 -1.54 -10.86 4.29
CA GLY A 130 -1.73 -10.25 2.99
C GLY A 130 -1.73 -8.73 3.09
N ASN A 131 -2.29 -8.08 2.08
CA ASN A 131 -2.32 -6.63 2.01
C ASN A 131 -3.73 -6.12 2.29
N ILE A 132 -3.83 -4.89 2.80
CA ILE A 132 -5.08 -4.13 2.90
C ILE A 132 -4.81 -2.70 2.42
N THR A 133 -5.75 -2.15 1.65
CA THR A 133 -5.74 -0.73 1.26
C THR A 133 -6.92 -0.02 1.89
N LEU A 134 -6.65 1.07 2.62
CA LEU A 134 -7.65 2.00 3.12
C LEU A 134 -7.66 3.23 2.20
N VAL A 135 -8.84 3.74 1.87
CA VAL A 135 -9.03 4.97 1.08
C VAL A 135 -9.96 5.88 1.85
N GLU A 136 -9.53 7.10 2.16
CA GLU A 136 -10.35 8.09 2.83
C GLU A 136 -11.62 8.39 1.99
N LYS A 137 -12.77 8.52 2.65
CA LYS A 137 -14.09 8.53 2.02
C LYS A 137 -14.34 9.71 1.08
N SER A 138 -13.62 10.83 1.17
CA SER A 138 -13.73 11.93 0.22
C SER A 138 -13.21 11.57 -1.17
N ILE A 139 -12.28 10.61 -1.27
CA ILE A 139 -11.70 10.14 -2.53
C ILE A 139 -12.66 9.15 -3.21
N PRO A 140 -13.22 9.47 -4.40
CA PRO A 140 -14.00 8.49 -5.15
C PRO A 140 -13.12 7.33 -5.63
N VAL A 141 -13.63 6.11 -5.48
CA VAL A 141 -12.96 4.87 -5.93
C VAL A 141 -13.75 4.25 -7.05
N GLU A 142 -13.11 4.08 -8.20
CA GLU A 142 -13.74 3.54 -9.41
C GLU A 142 -13.77 2.01 -9.38
N LYS A 143 -12.60 1.40 -9.13
CA LYS A 143 -12.42 -0.06 -9.23
C LYS A 143 -11.34 -0.53 -8.28
N ALA A 144 -11.46 -1.78 -7.85
CA ALA A 144 -10.42 -2.46 -7.09
C ALA A 144 -10.20 -3.89 -7.62
N HIS A 145 -8.96 -4.35 -7.60
CA HIS A 145 -8.58 -5.71 -8.00
C HIS A 145 -7.47 -6.25 -7.08
N ILE A 146 -7.31 -7.56 -7.05
CA ILE A 146 -6.14 -8.23 -6.48
C ILE A 146 -5.50 -9.10 -7.55
N LEU A 147 -4.22 -8.85 -7.81
CA LEU A 147 -3.38 -9.73 -8.61
C LEU A 147 -2.69 -10.70 -7.66
N GLN A 148 -3.03 -11.98 -7.77
CA GLN A 148 -2.30 -13.07 -7.14
C GLN A 148 -1.16 -13.50 -8.07
N PHE A 149 0.08 -13.41 -7.59
CA PHE A 149 1.24 -13.81 -8.40
C PHE A 149 1.36 -15.32 -8.41
N GLY A 150 1.18 -15.92 -9.59
CA GLY A 150 1.36 -17.36 -9.76
C GLY A 150 2.83 -17.81 -9.60
N SER A 151 3.77 -16.87 -9.76
CA SER A 151 5.20 -17.11 -9.48
C SER A 151 5.56 -17.05 -8.00
N SER A 152 4.63 -16.72 -7.10
CA SER A 152 4.96 -16.52 -5.69
C SER A 152 4.95 -17.81 -4.89
N SER A 153 5.94 -17.97 -4.02
CA SER A 153 6.01 -19.00 -2.98
C SER A 153 5.61 -18.48 -1.59
N MET A 154 5.48 -17.16 -1.44
CA MET A 154 5.13 -16.48 -0.19
C MET A 154 3.73 -15.85 -0.23
N HIS A 155 2.82 -16.33 -1.08
CA HIS A 155 1.46 -15.80 -1.20
C HIS A 155 1.39 -14.29 -1.52
N ARG A 156 2.36 -13.79 -2.31
CA ARG A 156 2.46 -12.36 -2.66
C ARG A 156 1.33 -11.92 -3.58
N THR A 157 0.90 -10.68 -3.40
CA THR A 157 -0.16 -10.07 -4.22
C THR A 157 0.12 -8.60 -4.54
N GLY A 158 -0.59 -8.07 -5.54
CA GLY A 158 -0.76 -6.63 -5.76
C GLY A 158 -2.22 -6.24 -5.64
N LEU A 159 -2.57 -5.46 -4.63
CA LEU A 159 -3.87 -4.80 -4.54
C LEU A 159 -3.85 -3.54 -5.39
N ILE A 160 -4.81 -3.43 -6.29
CA ILE A 160 -4.90 -2.37 -7.29
C ILE A 160 -6.18 -1.60 -7.03
N VAL A 161 -6.08 -0.31 -6.74
CA VAL A 161 -7.22 0.57 -6.49
C VAL A 161 -7.13 1.79 -7.40
N ASP A 162 -8.20 2.05 -8.15
CA ASP A 162 -8.32 3.21 -9.03
C ASP A 162 -9.04 4.33 -8.27
N VAL A 163 -8.33 5.45 -8.03
CA VAL A 163 -8.86 6.64 -7.34
C VAL A 163 -9.04 7.78 -8.32
N ARG A 164 -10.13 8.52 -8.16
CA ARG A 164 -10.47 9.67 -9.00
C ARG A 164 -10.10 10.97 -8.32
N LEU A 165 -9.46 11.86 -9.06
CA LEU A 165 -9.01 13.17 -8.60
C LEU A 165 -9.42 14.25 -9.61
N GLU A 166 -9.60 15.48 -9.15
CA GLU A 166 -9.93 16.60 -10.02
C GLU A 166 -8.65 17.26 -10.56
N ALA A 167 -8.65 17.69 -11.83
CA ALA A 167 -7.62 18.56 -12.34
C ALA A 167 -7.73 19.96 -11.69
N PRO A 168 -6.61 20.61 -11.31
CA PRO A 168 -6.67 21.98 -10.80
C PRO A 168 -7.27 22.95 -11.82
N LYS A 169 -8.11 23.87 -11.34
CA LYS A 169 -8.72 24.95 -12.15
C LYS A 169 -7.68 25.72 -12.98
N PRO A 170 -8.05 26.20 -14.20
CA PRO A 170 -9.39 26.25 -14.79
C PRO A 170 -9.82 24.98 -15.55
N HIS A 171 -9.06 23.88 -15.44
CA HIS A 171 -9.45 22.63 -16.05
C HIS A 171 -10.59 21.98 -15.25
N ASP A 172 -11.54 21.40 -15.98
CA ASP A 172 -12.74 20.77 -15.42
C ASP A 172 -12.82 19.34 -15.98
N TYR A 173 -11.85 18.51 -15.59
CA TYR A 173 -11.84 17.09 -15.94
C TYR A 173 -11.22 16.26 -14.82
N ASP A 174 -11.72 15.02 -14.70
CA ASP A 174 -11.21 14.05 -13.73
C ASP A 174 -9.96 13.32 -14.26
N VAL A 175 -9.06 13.00 -13.33
CA VAL A 175 -7.89 12.16 -13.52
C VAL A 175 -8.03 10.93 -12.65
N ILE A 176 -8.08 9.76 -13.28
CA ILE A 176 -8.03 8.49 -12.57
C ILE A 176 -6.57 8.06 -12.42
N LEU A 177 -6.10 7.93 -11.18
CA LEU A 177 -4.80 7.37 -10.83
C LEU A 177 -4.96 5.99 -10.21
N ARG A 178 -4.08 5.08 -10.60
CA ARG A 178 -4.02 3.73 -10.05
C ARG A 178 -3.01 3.66 -8.90
N VAL A 179 -3.45 3.24 -7.72
CA VAL A 179 -2.57 2.94 -6.59
C VAL A 179 -2.46 1.43 -6.45
N VAL A 180 -1.22 0.93 -6.47
CA VAL A 180 -0.92 -0.49 -6.29
C VAL A 180 -0.20 -0.70 -4.96
N ASN A 181 -0.82 -1.41 -4.04
CA ASN A 181 -0.23 -1.85 -2.77
C ASN A 181 0.30 -3.28 -2.93
N THR A 182 1.61 -3.48 -2.80
CA THR A 182 2.23 -4.79 -2.98
C THR A 182 3.28 -5.10 -1.93
N HIS A 183 3.58 -6.39 -1.80
CA HIS A 183 4.76 -6.89 -1.11
C HIS A 183 5.40 -7.89 -2.05
N LEU A 184 6.60 -7.59 -2.55
CA LEU A 184 7.30 -8.47 -3.48
C LEU A 184 8.00 -9.62 -2.74
N GLU A 185 8.38 -10.67 -3.48
CA GLU A 185 9.00 -11.87 -2.93
C GLU A 185 10.25 -11.53 -2.09
N SER A 186 10.27 -11.99 -0.84
CA SER A 186 11.37 -11.71 0.10
C SER A 186 12.51 -12.72 -0.06
N LEU A 187 13.57 -12.50 0.72
CA LEU A 187 14.76 -13.33 0.76
C LEU A 187 15.52 -13.36 -0.59
N ARG A 188 16.69 -14.01 -0.57
CA ARG A 188 17.56 -14.08 -1.75
C ARG A 188 16.97 -14.89 -2.90
N TYR A 189 16.21 -15.94 -2.61
CA TYR A 189 15.57 -16.72 -3.68
C TYR A 189 14.52 -15.88 -4.45
N GLY A 190 13.98 -14.82 -3.84
CA GLY A 190 13.07 -13.91 -4.49
C GLY A 190 13.72 -13.07 -5.60
N ASP A 191 15.06 -13.03 -5.71
CA ASP A 191 15.78 -12.21 -6.69
C ASP A 191 15.37 -12.50 -8.14
N ASP A 192 15.12 -13.77 -8.47
CA ASP A 192 14.65 -14.17 -9.80
C ASP A 192 13.14 -13.97 -9.99
N ILE A 193 12.37 -13.79 -8.90
CA ILE A 193 10.91 -13.70 -8.90
C ILE A 193 10.42 -12.24 -8.94
N ARG A 194 11.05 -11.35 -8.14
CA ARG A 194 10.67 -9.94 -7.99
C ARG A 194 10.64 -9.17 -9.32
N PRO A 195 11.59 -9.35 -10.26
CA PRO A 195 11.54 -8.68 -11.57
C PRO A 195 10.26 -9.00 -12.34
N GLY A 196 9.82 -10.26 -12.33
CA GLY A 196 8.58 -10.69 -12.96
C GLY A 196 7.35 -10.07 -12.29
N GLN A 197 7.30 -10.08 -10.96
CA GLN A 197 6.21 -9.48 -10.18
C GLN A 197 6.09 -7.97 -10.46
N LEU A 198 7.18 -7.21 -10.33
CA LEU A 198 7.16 -5.77 -10.57
C LEU A 198 6.86 -5.42 -12.03
N LYS A 199 7.37 -6.22 -12.98
CA LYS A 199 7.03 -6.08 -14.41
C LYS A 199 5.53 -6.24 -14.64
N LEU A 200 4.89 -7.24 -14.03
CA LEU A 200 3.43 -7.44 -14.14
C LEU A 200 2.67 -6.23 -13.59
N LEU A 201 3.00 -5.76 -12.39
CA LEU A 201 2.36 -4.58 -11.79
C LEU A 201 2.55 -3.31 -12.65
N SER A 202 3.73 -3.12 -13.24
CA SER A 202 4.02 -1.94 -14.08
C SER A 202 3.10 -1.85 -15.31
N LYS A 203 2.61 -3.00 -15.82
CA LYS A 203 1.67 -3.03 -16.95
C LYS A 203 0.31 -2.45 -16.56
N PHE A 204 -0.14 -2.65 -15.31
CA PHE A 204 -1.41 -2.10 -14.84
C PHE A 204 -1.41 -0.57 -14.82
N LEU A 205 -0.26 0.09 -14.61
CA LEU A 205 -0.17 1.55 -14.66
C LEU A 205 -0.36 2.13 -16.07
N LYS A 206 -0.32 1.29 -17.10
CA LYS A 206 -0.48 1.68 -18.52
C LYS A 206 -1.85 1.28 -19.09
N GLY A 207 -2.76 0.77 -18.25
CA GLY A 207 -4.07 0.29 -18.68
C GLY A 207 -4.98 1.39 -19.24
N ALA A 208 -5.96 0.99 -20.04
CA ALA A 208 -7.02 1.90 -20.50
C ALA A 208 -7.83 2.42 -19.31
N GLY A 209 -8.26 3.68 -19.38
CA GLY A 209 -9.08 4.32 -18.34
C GLY A 209 -8.31 4.91 -17.15
N VAL A 210 -6.98 4.74 -17.09
CA VAL A 210 -6.14 5.40 -16.07
C VAL A 210 -5.10 6.31 -16.71
N ARG A 211 -4.83 7.45 -16.08
CA ARG A 211 -3.78 8.37 -16.53
C ARG A 211 -2.39 7.78 -16.31
N GLY A 212 -2.22 7.07 -15.21
CA GLY A 212 -0.97 6.51 -14.72
C GLY A 212 -1.20 5.98 -13.30
N GLY A 213 -0.16 6.01 -12.48
CA GLY A 213 -0.29 5.58 -11.10
C GLY A 213 1.04 5.29 -10.41
N LEU A 214 0.89 4.65 -9.25
CA LEU A 214 1.97 4.35 -8.32
C LEU A 214 1.91 2.88 -7.91
N ILE A 215 3.08 2.32 -7.63
CA ILE A 215 3.27 1.03 -6.95
C ILE A 215 4.02 1.33 -5.66
N ALA A 216 3.40 1.05 -4.53
CA ALA A 216 3.92 1.31 -3.20
C ALA A 216 3.91 0.04 -2.35
N GLY A 217 4.90 -0.10 -1.48
CA GLY A 217 5.04 -1.24 -0.60
C GLY A 217 6.47 -1.68 -0.37
N ASP A 218 6.61 -2.83 0.27
CA ASP A 218 7.89 -3.50 0.47
C ASP A 218 8.33 -4.21 -0.82
N MET A 219 9.35 -3.66 -1.46
CA MET A 219 9.90 -4.18 -2.72
C MET A 219 10.98 -5.24 -2.51
N ASN A 220 11.45 -5.45 -1.28
CA ASN A 220 12.54 -6.39 -0.95
C ASN A 220 13.75 -6.34 -1.91
N PRO A 221 14.36 -5.18 -2.22
CA PRO A 221 15.44 -5.05 -3.18
C PRO A 221 16.76 -5.60 -2.63
N ILE A 222 16.85 -6.91 -2.47
CA ILE A 222 17.93 -7.63 -1.78
C ILE A 222 19.08 -7.96 -2.73
N GLY A 223 18.78 -8.28 -3.99
CA GLY A 223 19.74 -8.82 -4.94
C GLY A 223 20.12 -7.86 -6.05
N PRO A 224 21.14 -8.21 -6.86
CA PRO A 224 21.62 -7.36 -7.94
C PRO A 224 20.58 -7.11 -9.03
N LEU A 225 19.61 -8.02 -9.23
CA LEU A 225 18.56 -7.84 -10.25
C LEU A 225 17.56 -6.73 -9.88
N ASP A 226 17.45 -6.38 -8.61
CA ASP A 226 16.60 -5.27 -8.16
C ASP A 226 17.22 -3.90 -8.48
N ALA A 227 18.55 -3.85 -8.66
CA ALA A 227 19.27 -2.62 -8.95
C ALA A 227 18.87 -2.08 -10.33
N GLY A 228 18.24 -0.90 -10.35
CA GLY A 228 17.80 -0.27 -11.60
C GLY A 228 16.55 -0.91 -12.23
N LEU A 229 15.98 -1.96 -11.63
CA LEU A 229 14.77 -2.63 -12.11
C LEU A 229 13.60 -1.63 -12.32
N PRO A 230 13.27 -0.70 -11.39
CA PRO A 230 12.21 0.26 -11.63
C PRO A 230 12.42 1.09 -12.90
N ALA A 231 13.65 1.58 -13.12
CA ALA A 231 13.98 2.38 -14.30
C ALA A 231 13.86 1.58 -15.60
N SER A 232 14.25 0.30 -15.60
CA SER A 232 14.10 -0.60 -16.74
C SER A 232 12.64 -0.84 -17.16
N LEU A 233 11.70 -0.71 -16.22
CA LEU A 233 10.26 -0.82 -16.45
C LEU A 233 9.61 0.53 -16.82
N GLY A 234 10.41 1.59 -16.88
CA GLY A 234 9.96 2.97 -17.13
C GLY A 234 9.34 3.63 -15.92
N LEU A 235 9.60 3.12 -14.71
CA LEU A 235 9.14 3.71 -13.45
C LEU A 235 10.21 4.65 -12.89
N LYS A 236 9.78 5.66 -12.14
CA LYS A 236 10.65 6.49 -11.30
C LYS A 236 10.38 6.19 -9.84
N ASP A 237 11.42 6.32 -9.03
CA ASP A 237 11.28 6.31 -7.58
C ASP A 237 10.96 7.71 -7.06
N ALA A 238 10.01 7.83 -6.15
CA ALA A 238 9.74 9.09 -5.46
C ALA A 238 10.93 9.53 -4.59
N TRP A 239 11.69 8.58 -4.04
CA TRP A 239 12.96 8.85 -3.37
C TRP A 239 14.08 9.12 -4.37
N ARG A 240 14.72 10.28 -4.25
CA ARG A 240 15.68 10.78 -5.26
C ARG A 240 17.15 10.65 -4.87
N LYS A 241 17.45 10.31 -3.61
CA LYS A 241 18.84 10.26 -3.11
C LYS A 241 19.53 8.91 -3.32
N GLY A 242 18.80 7.93 -3.88
CA GLY A 242 19.31 6.59 -4.18
C GLY A 242 19.23 5.62 -2.99
N ASP A 243 19.47 4.34 -3.28
CA ASP A 243 19.25 3.23 -2.33
C ASP A 243 20.31 3.09 -1.24
N LYS A 244 21.45 3.77 -1.39
CA LYS A 244 22.56 3.74 -0.42
C LYS A 244 22.48 4.87 0.62
N ASP A 245 21.57 5.83 0.46
CA ASP A 245 21.38 6.90 1.42
C ASP A 245 20.59 6.37 2.63
N SER A 246 21.26 6.31 3.79
CA SER A 246 20.68 5.79 5.03
C SER A 246 19.52 6.61 5.59
N SER A 247 19.37 7.87 5.16
CA SER A 247 18.18 8.67 5.48
C SER A 247 16.91 8.14 4.78
N GLY A 248 17.08 7.32 3.74
CA GLY A 248 16.01 6.62 3.05
C GLY A 248 15.83 5.17 3.48
N PHE A 249 16.65 4.63 4.40
CA PHE A 249 16.46 3.25 4.87
C PHE A 249 15.14 3.11 5.62
N THR A 250 14.46 2.00 5.36
CA THR A 250 13.15 1.66 5.93
C THR A 250 13.15 0.35 6.70
N TRP A 251 14.23 -0.44 6.62
CA TRP A 251 14.35 -1.71 7.33
C TRP A 251 15.74 -1.92 7.93
N GLY A 252 15.80 -2.70 9.02
CA GLY A 252 17.04 -3.17 9.64
C GLY A 252 17.57 -2.29 10.79
N GLU A 253 16.81 -1.29 11.22
CA GLU A 253 17.16 -0.41 12.34
C GLU A 253 16.29 -0.61 13.60
N GLN A 254 15.11 -1.24 13.48
CA GLN A 254 14.19 -1.45 14.61
C GLN A 254 13.56 -2.86 14.65
N PRO A 255 14.22 -3.89 15.20
CA PRO A 255 15.53 -3.86 15.81
C PRO A 255 16.64 -3.94 14.76
N LYS A 256 17.86 -3.63 15.19
CA LYS A 256 19.05 -4.00 14.40
C LYS A 256 19.11 -5.52 14.25
N THR A 257 19.45 -5.97 13.06
CA THR A 257 19.62 -7.38 12.73
C THR A 257 21.09 -7.66 12.38
N GLU A 258 21.41 -8.92 12.09
CA GLU A 258 22.71 -9.30 11.53
C GLU A 258 22.88 -8.86 10.06
N TYR A 259 21.78 -8.52 9.39
CA TYR A 259 21.76 -8.04 8.02
C TYR A 259 21.91 -6.52 7.97
N PRO A 260 22.56 -5.97 6.93
CA PRO A 260 22.68 -4.53 6.78
C PRO A 260 21.29 -3.89 6.61
N ALA A 261 21.09 -2.74 7.25
CA ALA A 261 19.92 -1.90 7.03
C ALA A 261 19.84 -1.45 5.56
N GLY A 262 18.61 -1.23 5.08
CA GLY A 262 18.36 -0.92 3.69
C GLY A 262 17.03 -0.24 3.43
N ARG A 263 16.84 0.18 2.17
CA ARG A 263 15.59 0.80 1.71
C ARG A 263 14.72 -0.24 0.99
N PHE A 264 13.88 -0.90 1.77
CA PHE A 264 13.04 -1.99 1.30
C PHE A 264 11.74 -1.47 0.71
N ASP A 265 11.13 -0.53 1.42
CA ASP A 265 9.89 0.10 1.06
C ASP A 265 10.13 1.22 0.05
N LYS A 266 9.35 1.23 -1.02
CA LYS A 266 9.48 2.20 -2.11
C LYS A 266 8.11 2.70 -2.56
N ILE A 267 8.11 3.92 -3.10
CA ILE A 267 6.97 4.47 -3.83
C ILE A 267 7.46 4.73 -5.26
N LEU A 268 7.10 3.83 -6.16
CA LEU A 268 7.44 3.87 -7.57
C LEU A 268 6.26 4.44 -8.36
N TYR A 269 6.50 5.23 -9.40
CA TYR A 269 5.43 5.81 -10.20
C TYR A 269 5.78 5.86 -11.69
N LEU A 270 4.75 5.84 -12.54
CA LEU A 270 4.91 5.96 -13.99
C LEU A 270 4.97 7.44 -14.40
N PRO A 271 6.13 8.02 -14.75
CA PRO A 271 6.22 9.44 -15.07
C PRO A 271 5.38 9.78 -16.31
N ARG A 272 4.29 10.53 -16.10
CA ARG A 272 3.40 11.06 -17.16
C ARG A 272 2.97 12.48 -16.80
N LYS A 273 2.53 13.25 -17.81
CA LYS A 273 1.93 14.56 -17.59
C LYS A 273 0.59 14.42 -16.84
N GLY A 274 0.27 15.41 -16.01
CA GLY A 274 -0.98 15.46 -15.26
C GLY A 274 -0.89 15.04 -13.79
N TYR A 275 0.25 14.55 -13.30
CA TYR A 275 0.46 14.35 -11.87
C TYR A 275 1.94 14.34 -11.47
N ARG A 276 2.20 14.63 -10.19
CA ARG A 276 3.52 14.46 -9.56
C ARG A 276 3.41 13.68 -8.25
N VAL A 277 4.55 13.19 -7.80
CA VAL A 277 4.72 12.54 -6.49
C VAL A 277 5.86 13.26 -5.77
N ASP A 278 5.60 13.68 -4.55
CA ASP A 278 6.61 14.34 -3.72
C ASP A 278 7.60 13.31 -3.14
N PRO A 279 8.83 13.70 -2.78
CA PRO A 279 9.75 12.80 -2.09
C PRO A 279 9.14 12.33 -0.76
N PRO A 280 9.18 11.02 -0.44
CA PRO A 280 8.56 10.52 0.77
C PRO A 280 9.38 10.86 2.02
N GLU A 281 8.70 10.98 3.14
CA GLU A 281 9.28 11.01 4.48
C GLU A 281 9.02 9.68 5.22
N ARG A 282 9.86 9.38 6.21
CA ARG A 282 9.72 8.17 7.02
C ARG A 282 8.78 8.42 8.19
N ILE A 283 7.94 7.44 8.47
CA ILE A 283 7.02 7.41 9.62
C ILE A 283 7.24 6.14 10.43
N GLY A 284 6.70 6.08 11.65
CA GLY A 284 6.81 4.90 12.52
C GLY A 284 8.22 4.67 13.09
N VAL A 285 9.12 5.64 12.93
CA VAL A 285 10.49 5.59 13.45
C VAL A 285 10.44 5.61 14.98
N GLY A 286 10.89 4.54 15.61
CA GLY A 286 10.91 4.46 17.07
C GLY A 286 9.56 4.05 17.68
N LEU A 287 8.55 3.71 16.87
CA LEU A 287 7.21 3.42 17.39
C LEU A 287 7.14 2.04 18.06
N LYS A 288 6.80 2.04 19.36
CA LYS A 288 6.65 0.83 20.17
C LYS A 288 5.27 0.71 20.77
N LEU A 289 4.78 -0.53 20.82
CA LEU A 289 3.64 -0.90 21.64
C LEU A 289 4.11 -1.06 23.09
N HIS A 290 3.54 -0.22 23.96
CA HIS A 290 3.59 -0.41 25.40
C HIS A 290 2.35 -1.21 25.84
N ASN A 291 2.54 -2.33 26.53
CA ASN A 291 1.45 -3.16 27.00
C ASN A 291 1.78 -3.73 28.38
N GLU A 292 0.83 -3.67 29.31
CA GLU A 292 1.01 -4.14 30.70
C GLU A 292 1.38 -5.63 30.80
N ARG A 293 1.04 -6.43 29.79
CA ARG A 293 1.38 -7.86 29.73
C ARG A 293 2.80 -8.14 29.26
N LEU A 294 3.52 -7.12 28.80
CA LEU A 294 4.89 -7.25 28.31
C LEU A 294 5.87 -6.71 29.35
N GLN A 295 6.97 -7.43 29.53
CA GLN A 295 8.09 -6.95 30.35
C GLN A 295 8.79 -5.74 29.71
N ASN A 296 8.80 -5.67 28.39
CA ASN A 296 9.42 -4.60 27.61
C ASN A 296 8.51 -4.18 26.46
N ALA A 297 8.53 -2.89 26.11
CA ALA A 297 7.83 -2.41 24.92
C ALA A 297 8.42 -3.05 23.66
N ILE A 298 7.54 -3.49 22.75
CA ILE A 298 7.92 -4.14 21.49
C ILE A 298 7.72 -3.19 20.33
N TRP A 299 8.50 -3.33 19.27
CA TRP A 299 8.28 -2.56 18.04
C TRP A 299 6.91 -2.87 17.45
N THR A 300 6.25 -1.84 16.95
CA THR A 300 4.97 -2.00 16.23
C THR A 300 5.16 -2.62 14.86
N SER A 301 6.28 -2.31 14.20
CA SER A 301 6.76 -2.93 12.97
C SER A 301 8.29 -2.90 12.97
N ASP A 302 8.92 -3.87 12.30
CA ASP A 302 10.35 -3.84 12.00
C ASP A 302 10.73 -2.93 10.82
N HIS A 303 9.72 -2.43 10.10
CA HIS A 303 9.83 -1.42 9.07
C HIS A 303 9.44 -0.03 9.57
N TYR A 304 10.11 0.99 9.04
CA TYR A 304 9.55 2.34 8.95
C TYR A 304 8.54 2.40 7.81
N GLY A 305 7.44 3.13 8.00
CA GLY A 305 6.52 3.45 6.91
C GLY A 305 7.05 4.63 6.08
N LEU A 306 6.42 4.85 4.93
CA LEU A 306 6.64 6.04 4.10
C LEU A 306 5.35 6.83 3.93
N LEU A 307 5.44 8.16 4.02
CA LEU A 307 4.38 9.11 3.69
C LEU A 307 4.84 10.01 2.52
N THR A 308 3.97 10.21 1.54
CA THR A 308 4.16 11.21 0.48
C THR A 308 2.83 11.88 0.11
N THR A 309 2.88 12.92 -0.71
CA THR A 309 1.71 13.53 -1.33
C THR A 309 1.76 13.36 -2.85
N VAL A 310 0.63 12.92 -3.42
CA VAL A 310 0.41 12.82 -4.86
C VAL A 310 -0.49 13.97 -5.27
N HIS A 311 -0.07 14.72 -6.28
CA HIS A 311 -0.80 15.90 -6.76
C HIS A 311 -1.18 15.72 -8.23
N VAL A 312 -2.43 16.02 -8.57
CA VAL A 312 -2.81 16.26 -9.96
C VAL A 312 -2.23 17.61 -10.39
N GLN A 313 -1.75 17.64 -11.63
CA GLN A 313 -1.12 18.80 -12.23
C GLN A 313 -1.69 19.06 -13.63
N ARG A 314 -1.28 20.19 -14.19
CA ARG A 314 -1.43 20.49 -15.61
C ARG A 314 -0.64 19.51 -16.49
#